data_AF-A0A962BX18-F1
#
_entry.id   AF-A0A962BX18-F1
#
_cell.length_a   1.000
_cell.length_b   1.000
_cell.length_c   1.000
_cell.angle_alpha   90.00
_cell.angle_beta   90.00
_cell.angle_gamma   90.00
#
_symmetry.space_group_name_H-M   'P 1'
#
loop_
_entity.id
_entity.type
_entity.pdbx_description
1 polymer ?
#
loop_
_entity_poly.entity_id
_entity_poly.type
_entity_poly.pdbx_seq_one_letter_code
_entity_poly.pdbx_strand_id
1 'polypeptide(L)'
;LPADTTNHLLRVLRLSVGDTISLFNGDGNDYAARILNGAKSGAEVEILDASPVHSESPLRIHLGQALARGEKMDWVLQKATELGVAAVTPLVTQRSEVKL
;
A
#
# COMPACT_ATOMS: atom_id res chain seq x y z
N LEU A 1 -3.15 3.83 -15.67
CA LEU A 1 -3.12 3.24 -14.30
C LEU A 1 -4.11 2.08 -14.20
N PRO A 2 -3.88 1.09 -13.32
CA PRO A 2 -4.84 0.02 -13.05
C PRO A 2 -6.24 0.55 -12.69
N ALA A 3 -7.28 -0.26 -12.90
CA ALA A 3 -8.66 0.16 -12.69
C ALA A 3 -8.95 0.58 -11.23
N ASP A 4 -8.45 -0.19 -10.26
CA ASP A 4 -8.68 0.09 -8.84
C ASP A 4 -8.01 1.40 -8.40
N THR A 5 -6.76 1.63 -8.82
CA THR A 5 -6.04 2.88 -8.60
C THR A 5 -6.77 4.06 -9.24
N THR A 6 -7.24 3.90 -10.48
CA THR A 6 -8.00 4.94 -11.20
C THR A 6 -9.27 5.32 -10.45
N ASN A 7 -10.03 4.32 -9.97
CA ASN A 7 -11.24 4.55 -9.20
C ASN A 7 -10.95 5.25 -7.87
N HIS A 8 -9.89 4.85 -7.17
CA HIS A 8 -9.49 5.51 -5.93
C HIS A 8 -9.14 7.00 -6.16
N LEU A 9 -8.32 7.30 -7.17
CA LEU A 9 -7.90 8.68 -7.47
C LEU A 9 -9.08 9.58 -7.91
N LEU A 10 -9.90 9.13 -8.86
CA LEU A 10 -10.94 9.98 -9.47
C LEU A 10 -12.26 10.02 -8.68
N ARG A 11 -12.64 8.92 -8.02
CA ARG A 11 -13.95 8.82 -7.36
C ARG A 11 -13.87 9.05 -5.85
N VAL A 12 -12.84 8.51 -5.20
CA VAL A 12 -12.67 8.61 -3.74
C VAL A 12 -11.97 9.92 -3.39
N LEU A 13 -10.77 10.14 -3.94
CA LEU A 13 -9.99 11.35 -3.69
C LEU A 13 -10.47 12.55 -4.53
N ARG A 14 -11.21 12.31 -5.61
CA ARG A 14 -11.79 13.33 -6.51
C ARG A 14 -10.74 14.25 -7.14
N LEU A 15 -9.57 13.69 -7.44
CA LEU A 15 -8.50 14.41 -8.13
C LEU A 15 -8.88 14.70 -9.58
N SER A 16 -8.37 15.80 -10.11
CA SER A 16 -8.63 16.30 -11.45
C SER A 16 -7.37 16.28 -12.32
N VAL A 17 -7.56 16.46 -13.63
CA VAL A 17 -6.45 16.66 -14.56
C VAL A 17 -5.63 17.87 -14.12
N GLY A 18 -4.30 17.70 -14.11
CA GLY A 18 -3.34 18.70 -13.62
C GLY A 18 -2.89 18.49 -12.17
N ASP A 19 -3.63 17.72 -11.37
CA ASP A 19 -3.22 17.41 -9.99
C ASP A 19 -1.97 16.53 -9.98
N THR A 20 -1.15 16.73 -8.94
CA THR A 20 0.09 15.97 -8.71
C THR A 20 -0.14 14.89 -7.66
N ILE A 21 0.39 13.71 -7.92
CA ILE A 21 0.31 12.52 -7.05
C ILE A 21 1.71 11.93 -6.86
N SER A 22 1.91 11.16 -5.79
CA SER A 22 3.07 10.31 -5.64
C SER A 22 2.67 8.86 -5.90
N LEU A 23 3.40 8.19 -6.78
CA LEU A 23 3.23 6.78 -7.10
C LEU A 23 4.42 5.99 -6.58
N PHE A 24 4.20 4.75 -6.17
CA PHE A 24 5.26 3.83 -5.76
C PHE A 24 4.95 2.44 -6.26
N ASN A 25 5.99 1.65 -6.53
CA ASN A 25 5.90 0.26 -7.01
C ASN A 25 6.62 -0.74 -6.09
N GLY A 26 7.20 -0.26 -4.97
CA GLY A 26 7.97 -1.09 -4.04
C GLY A 26 9.43 -1.33 -4.43
N ASP A 27 9.95 -0.64 -5.45
CA ASP A 27 11.37 -0.71 -5.85
C ASP A 27 12.31 0.17 -5.00
N GLY A 28 11.75 0.88 -4.02
CA GLY A 28 12.47 1.82 -3.17
C GLY A 28 12.48 3.26 -3.68
N ASN A 29 11.68 3.61 -4.69
CA ASN A 29 11.49 4.99 -5.13
C ASN A 29 10.01 5.42 -5.09
N ASP A 30 9.84 6.71 -4.81
CA ASP A 30 8.61 7.46 -5.00
C ASP A 30 8.70 8.23 -6.32
N TYR A 31 7.63 8.19 -7.10
CA TYR A 31 7.53 8.80 -8.42
C TYR A 31 6.49 9.92 -8.38
N ALA A 32 6.96 11.16 -8.43
CA ALA A 32 6.08 12.30 -8.58
C ALA A 32 5.45 12.26 -9.97
N ALA A 33 4.12 12.33 -10.05
CA ALA A 33 3.41 12.22 -11.32
C ALA A 33 2.27 13.24 -11.41
N ARG A 34 1.96 13.68 -12.64
CA ARG A 34 0.84 14.56 -12.94
C ARG A 34 -0.25 13.82 -13.69
N ILE A 35 -1.51 14.02 -13.31
CA ILE A 35 -2.66 13.47 -14.04
C ILE A 35 -2.83 14.21 -15.38
N LEU A 36 -2.67 13.50 -16.49
CA LEU A 36 -2.86 14.04 -17.84
C LEU A 36 -4.31 13.90 -18.31
N ASN A 37 -4.94 12.77 -17.98
CA ASN A 37 -6.33 12.50 -18.31
C ASN A 37 -6.92 11.51 -17.30
N GLY A 38 -8.21 11.67 -17.00
CA GLY A 38 -8.97 10.79 -16.13
C GLY A 38 -10.33 10.47 -16.72
N ALA A 39 -10.56 9.21 -17.09
CA ALA A 39 -11.85 8.70 -17.54
C ALA A 39 -12.26 7.47 -16.73
N LYS A 40 -13.53 7.06 -16.85
CA LYS A 40 -14.01 5.80 -16.25
C LYS A 40 -13.24 4.57 -16.74
N SER A 41 -12.66 4.64 -17.94
CA SER A 41 -11.88 3.56 -18.56
C SER A 41 -10.42 3.51 -18.09
N GLY A 42 -9.93 4.53 -17.38
CA GLY A 42 -8.53 4.62 -16.97
C GLY A 42 -8.07 6.05 -16.75
N ALA A 43 -6.98 6.20 -16.00
CA ALA A 43 -6.22 7.44 -15.88
C ALA A 43 -4.83 7.32 -16.51
N GLU A 44 -4.41 8.38 -17.21
CA GLU A 44 -3.07 8.56 -17.75
C GLU A 44 -2.34 9.61 -16.92
N VAL A 45 -1.06 9.35 -16.66
CA VAL A 45 -0.21 10.19 -15.82
C VAL A 45 1.16 10.34 -16.47
N GLU A 46 1.77 11.51 -16.26
CA GLU A 46 3.15 11.81 -16.62
C GLU A 46 4.03 11.68 -15.38
N ILE A 47 5.11 10.90 -15.45
CA ILE A 47 6.12 10.87 -14.39
C ILE A 47 7.01 12.11 -14.52
N LEU A 48 7.05 12.92 -13.48
CA LEU A 48 7.81 14.17 -13.42
C LEU A 48 9.20 13.96 -12.82
N ASP A 49 9.31 13.13 -11.78
CA ASP A 49 10.55 12.87 -11.06
C ASP A 49 10.51 11.50 -10.36
N ALA A 50 11.69 10.97 -10.04
CA ALA A 50 11.86 9.75 -9.25
C ALA A 50 12.84 10.02 -8.09
N SER A 51 12.40 9.77 -6.87
CA SER A 51 13.15 10.06 -5.65
C SER A 51 13.29 8.79 -4.78
N PRO A 52 14.48 8.48 -4.26
CA PRO A 52 14.68 7.32 -3.40
C PRO A 52 13.97 7.48 -2.05
N VAL A 53 13.40 6.39 -1.56
CA VAL A 53 12.71 6.32 -0.27
C VAL A 53 13.70 5.91 0.82
N HIS A 54 13.73 6.69 1.91
CA HIS A 54 14.60 6.46 3.07
C HIS A 54 13.83 6.14 4.36
N SER A 55 12.55 5.75 4.25
CA SER A 55 11.68 5.47 5.40
C SER A 55 11.84 4.07 5.98
N GLU A 56 12.57 3.18 5.31
CA GLU A 56 12.75 1.80 5.76
C GLU A 56 13.68 1.69 6.98
N SER A 57 13.30 0.81 7.91
CA SER A 57 14.12 0.52 9.09
C SER A 57 15.38 -0.27 8.70
N PRO A 58 16.56 0.03 9.27
CA PRO A 58 17.74 -0.80 9.08
C PRO A 58 17.62 -2.18 9.76
N LEU A 59 16.69 -2.32 10.72
CA LEU A 59 16.41 -3.60 11.39
C LEU A 59 15.30 -4.35 10.65
N ARG A 60 15.64 -5.54 10.14
CA ARG A 60 14.69 -6.42 9.44
C ARG A 60 13.91 -7.29 10.42
N ILE A 61 12.70 -6.87 10.76
CA ILE A 61 11.79 -7.63 11.63
C ILE A 61 10.94 -8.58 10.78
N HIS A 62 10.89 -9.86 11.14
CA HIS A 62 9.95 -10.84 10.59
C HIS A 62 8.95 -11.24 11.68
N LEU A 63 7.69 -10.84 11.52
CA LEU A 63 6.62 -11.09 12.47
C LEU A 63 5.92 -12.44 12.18
N GLY A 64 6.09 -13.39 13.09
CA GLY A 64 5.25 -14.60 13.15
C GLY A 64 3.98 -14.33 13.96
N GLN A 65 2.85 -14.07 13.32
CA GLN A 65 1.60 -13.71 14.00
C GLN A 65 0.61 -14.89 13.99
N ALA A 66 0.24 -15.39 15.17
CA ALA A 66 -0.82 -16.39 15.28
C ALA A 66 -2.15 -15.85 14.74
N LEU A 67 -2.91 -16.69 14.01
CA LEU A 67 -4.20 -16.29 13.46
C LEU A 67 -5.16 -15.82 14.56
N ALA A 68 -5.69 -14.61 14.36
CA ALA A 68 -6.64 -13.93 15.26
C ALA A 68 -7.98 -13.75 14.55
N ARG A 69 -9.09 -13.76 15.31
CA ARG A 69 -10.44 -13.58 14.76
C ARG A 69 -10.77 -12.09 14.53
N GLY A 70 -11.61 -11.86 13.52
CA GLY A 70 -12.19 -10.55 13.22
C GLY A 70 -11.15 -9.48 12.90
N GLU A 71 -11.46 -8.24 13.25
CA GLU A 71 -10.66 -7.04 12.93
C GLU A 71 -9.30 -7.00 13.64
N LYS A 72 -9.03 -7.89 14.58
CA LYS A 72 -7.76 -7.93 15.31
C LYS A 72 -6.60 -8.24 14.38
N MET A 73 -6.79 -9.12 13.39
CA MET A 73 -5.73 -9.40 12.42
C MET A 73 -5.44 -8.18 11.55
N ASP A 74 -6.49 -7.50 11.07
CA ASP A 74 -6.36 -6.30 10.25
C ASP A 74 -5.61 -5.19 11.00
N TRP A 75 -5.93 -5.01 12.29
CA TRP A 75 -5.22 -4.07 13.17
C TRP A 75 -3.74 -4.42 13.32
N VAL A 76 -3.41 -5.71 13.51
CA VAL A 76 -2.00 -6.15 13.62
C VAL A 76 -1.25 -5.89 12.31
N LEU A 77 -1.86 -6.20 11.16
CA LEU A 77 -1.24 -5.98 9.85
C LEU A 77 -1.01 -4.49 9.57
N GLN A 78 -1.99 -3.64 9.88
CA GLN A 78 -1.86 -2.20 9.76
C GLN A 78 -0.69 -1.68 10.62
N LYS A 79 -0.66 -2.03 11.91
CA LYS A 79 0.36 -1.52 12.83
C LYS A 79 1.74 -2.12 12.63
N ALA A 80 1.84 -3.39 12.23
CA ALA A 80 3.11 -3.99 11.84
C ALA A 80 3.72 -3.27 10.62
N THR A 81 2.89 -2.94 9.62
CA THR A 81 3.33 -2.21 8.42
C THR A 81 3.77 -0.79 8.76
N GLU A 82 2.98 -0.06 9.56
CA GLU A 82 3.34 1.30 10.04
C GLU A 82 4.64 1.31 10.87
N LEU A 83 4.97 0.21 11.57
CA LEU A 83 6.20 0.07 12.36
C LEU A 83 7.41 -0.42 11.55
N GLY A 84 7.27 -0.62 10.23
CA GLY A 84 8.38 -1.04 9.37
C GLY A 84 8.74 -2.53 9.50
N VAL A 85 7.75 -3.40 9.76
CA VAL A 85 7.97 -4.85 9.69
C VAL A 85 8.27 -5.26 8.24
N ALA A 86 9.37 -5.98 8.05
CA ALA A 86 9.84 -6.37 6.72
C ALA A 86 9.09 -7.59 6.15
N ALA A 87 8.55 -8.45 7.02
CA ALA A 87 7.77 -9.61 6.61
C ALA A 87 6.80 -10.05 7.70
N VAL A 88 5.62 -10.54 7.30
CA VAL A 88 4.63 -11.14 8.21
C VAL A 88 4.33 -12.56 7.74
N THR A 89 4.41 -13.53 8.64
CA THR A 89 3.95 -14.91 8.41
C THR A 89 2.81 -15.22 9.37
N PRO A 90 1.59 -15.43 8.86
CA PRO A 90 0.49 -15.94 9.67
C PRO A 90 0.80 -17.37 10.16
N LEU A 91 0.59 -17.62 11.45
CA LEU A 91 0.86 -18.90 12.09
C LEU A 91 -0.44 -19.58 12.53
N VAL A 92 -0.62 -20.83 12.11
CA VAL A 92 -1.64 -21.71 12.69
C VAL A 92 -1.04 -22.38 13.91
N THR A 93 -1.59 -22.10 15.10
CA THR A 93 -1.10 -22.64 16.37
C THR A 93 -2.19 -23.45 17.07
N GLN A 94 -1.81 -24.26 18.06
CA GLN A 94 -2.73 -25.17 18.76
C GLN A 94 -3.97 -24.48 19.35
N ARG A 95 -3.85 -23.19 19.74
CA ARG A 95 -4.94 -22.39 20.33
C ARG A 95 -5.42 -21.27 19.38
N SER A 96 -5.06 -21.32 18.11
CA SER A 96 -5.57 -20.38 17.12
C SER A 96 -7.04 -20.67 16.89
N GLU A 97 -7.90 -19.71 17.22
CA GLU A 97 -9.35 -19.88 17.11
C GLU A 97 -9.88 -19.63 15.68
N VAL A 98 -9.06 -19.67 14.63
CA VAL A 98 -9.54 -19.39 13.26
C VAL A 98 -9.65 -20.71 12.50
N LYS A 99 -10.87 -21.05 12.05
CA LYS A 99 -11.07 -22.07 11.02
C LYS A 99 -10.93 -21.37 9.66
N LEU A 100 -10.03 -21.88 8.83
CA LEU A 100 -9.96 -21.55 7.40
C LEU A 100 -11.24 -21.98 6.69
#